data_AF-A0A0A5I942-F1
#
_entry.id   AF-A0A0A5I942-F1
#
_cell.length_a   1.000
_cell.length_b   1.000
_cell.length_c   1.000
_cell.angle_alpha   90.00
_cell.angle_beta   90.00
_cell.angle_gamma   90.00
#
_symmetry.space_group_name_H-M   'P 1'
#
loop_
_entity.id
_entity.type
_entity.pdbx_description
1 polymer ?
#
loop_
_entity_poly.entity_id
_entity_poly.type
_entity_poly.pdbx_seq_one_letter_code
_entity_poly.pdbx_strand_id
1 'polypeptide(L)' 'MVKNLPLLIAMQMIGCSTLVIASQMNSPQLLKSFLLIASTVLNVWSMIGLILHVGIQNVSNKEL' A
#
# COMPACT_ATOMS: atom_id res chain seq x y z
N MET A 1 7.63 -15.82 -11.83
CA MET A 1 6.22 -15.58 -12.24
C MET A 1 5.69 -14.35 -11.53
N VAL A 2 5.95 -13.16 -12.08
CA VAL A 2 5.95 -11.89 -11.35
C VAL A 2 4.81 -10.97 -11.83
N LYS A 3 3.56 -11.44 -11.68
CA LYS A 3 2.38 -10.74 -12.23
C LYS A 3 1.63 -9.86 -11.22
N ASN A 4 1.94 -9.95 -9.92
CA ASN A 4 1.19 -9.28 -8.86
C ASN A 4 1.77 -7.93 -8.40
N LEU A 5 2.93 -7.52 -8.93
CA LEU A 5 3.51 -6.20 -8.64
C LEU A 5 2.58 -5.02 -9.05
N PRO A 6 2.00 -4.99 -10.28
CA PRO A 6 1.05 -3.94 -10.63
C PRO A 6 -0.18 -3.92 -9.72
N LEU A 7 -0.58 -5.08 -9.18
CA LEU A 7 -1.69 -5.19 -8.22
C LEU A 7 -1.34 -4.60 -6.85
N LEU A 8 -0.11 -4.79 -6.37
CA LEU A 8 0.37 -4.15 -5.13
C LEU A 8 0.42 -2.63 -5.25
N ILE A 9 0.96 -2.12 -6.37
CA ILE A 9 1.04 -0.68 -6.64
C ILE A 9 -0.37 -0.07 -6.73
N ALA A 10 -1.32 -0.76 -7.38
CA ALA A 10 -2.71 -0.33 -7.43
C ALA A 10 -3.34 -0.27 -6.03
N MET A 11 -3.10 -1.26 -5.17
CA MET A 11 -3.56 -1.23 -3.78
C MET A 11 -2.95 -0.07 -2.97
N GLN A 12 -1.67 0.24 -3.18
CA GLN A 12 -1.01 1.39 -2.55
C GLN A 12 -1.63 2.71 -3.00
N MET A 13 -1.87 2.87 -4.30
CA MET A 13 -2.52 4.06 -4.87
C MET A 13 -3.93 4.25 -4.29
N ILE A 14 -4.73 3.18 -4.23
CA ILE A 14 -6.07 3.20 -3.65
C ILE A 14 -6.00 3.57 -2.16
N GLY A 15 -5.08 2.96 -1.39
CA GLY A 15 -4.89 3.23 0.03
C GLY A 15 -4.46 4.68 0.33
N CYS A 16 -3.64 5.29 -0.53
CA CYS A 16 -3.29 6.71 -0.45
C CYS A 16 -4.47 7.62 -0.83
N SER A 17 -5.24 7.28 -1.87
CA SER A 17 -6.43 8.05 -2.25
C SER A 17 -7.49 8.03 -1.14
N THR A 18 -7.76 6.88 -0.52
CA THR A 18 -8.70 6.78 0.61
C THR A 18 -8.20 7.54 1.83
N LEU A 19 -6.89 7.61 2.07
CA LEU A 19 -6.30 8.39 3.16
C LEU A 19 -6.51 9.90 2.95
N VAL A 20 -6.28 10.40 1.72
CA VAL A 20 -6.50 11.81 1.38
C VAL A 20 -7.98 12.18 1.49
N ILE A 21 -8.86 11.31 0.98
CA ILE A 21 -10.31 11.49 1.08
C ILE A 21 -10.74 11.49 2.55
N ALA A 22 -10.27 10.54 3.36
CA ALA A 22 -10.56 10.49 4.80
C ALA A 22 -10.09 11.75 5.54
N SER A 23 -8.95 12.32 5.13
CA SER A 23 -8.38 13.52 5.74
C SER A 23 -9.22 14.77 5.42
N GLN A 24 -9.70 14.89 4.16
CA GLN A 24 -10.52 16.02 3.68
C GLN A 24 -12.01 15.90 3.99
N MET A 25 -12.56 14.70 4.17
CA MET A 25 -13.96 14.53 4.54
C MET A 25 -14.18 14.97 5.98
N ASN A 26 -15.15 15.86 6.18
CA ASN A 26 -15.69 16.19 7.50
C ASN A 26 -16.68 15.10 7.95
N SER A 27 -16.20 13.86 7.97
CA SER A 27 -16.96 12.66 8.35
C SER A 27 -16.94 12.47 9.87
N PRO A 28 -17.93 11.76 10.43
CA PRO A 28 -17.97 11.45 11.86
C PRO A 28 -16.67 10.76 12.30
N GLN A 29 -16.16 11.19 13.45
CA GLN A 29 -14.80 10.93 13.93
C GLN A 29 -14.44 9.43 14.02
N LEU A 30 -15.42 8.58 14.32
CA LEU A 30 -15.26 7.11 14.32
C LEU A 30 -14.94 6.55 12.93
N LEU A 31 -15.68 6.99 11.91
CA LEU A 31 -15.47 6.56 10.52
C LEU A 31 -14.10 7.04 10.02
N LYS A 32 -13.72 8.27 10.36
CA LYS A 32 -12.42 8.85 10.01
C LYS A 32 -11.26 8.06 10.62
N SER A 33 -11.34 7.71 11.91
CA SER A 33 -10.30 6.89 12.58
C SER A 33 -10.20 5.49 12.01
N PHE A 34 -11.32 4.80 11.74
CA PHE A 34 -11.29 3.48 11.12
C PHE A 34 -10.68 3.52 9.72
N LEU A 35 -11.05 4.50 8.88
CA LEU A 35 -10.47 4.66 7.55
C LEU A 35 -8.97 4.97 7.60
N LEU A 36 -8.53 5.83 8.53
CA LEU A 36 -7.13 6.16 8.74
C LEU A 36 -6.30 4.94 9.13
N ILE A 37 -6.79 4.13 10.08
CA ILE A 37 -6.11 2.91 10.54
C ILE A 37 -6.04 1.91 9.39
N ALA A 38 -7.16 1.65 8.70
CA ALA A 38 -7.20 0.74 7.57
C ALA A 38 -6.25 1.17 6.44
N SER A 39 -6.26 2.46 6.05
CA SER A 39 -5.33 3.00 5.05
C SER A 39 -3.88 2.89 5.49
N THR A 40 -3.57 3.13 6.76
CA THR A 40 -2.20 3.04 7.28
C THR A 40 -1.70 1.60 7.24
N VAL A 41 -2.51 0.64 7.69
CA VAL A 41 -2.17 -0.78 7.65
C VAL A 41 -1.99 -1.25 6.20
N LEU A 42 -2.90 -0.89 5.29
CA LEU A 42 -2.77 -1.17 3.86
C LEU A 42 -1.49 -0.57 3.26
N ASN A 43 -1.16 0.68 3.62
CA ASN A 43 0.03 1.35 3.11
C ASN A 43 1.32 0.66 3.59
N VAL A 44 1.42 0.38 4.89
CA VAL A 44 2.61 -0.26 5.48
C VAL A 44 2.77 -1.68 4.93
N TRP A 45 1.68 -2.45 4.86
CA TRP A 45 1.69 -3.80 4.32
C TRP A 45 2.14 -3.84 2.84
N SER A 46 1.58 -2.95 2.03
CA SER A 46 1.93 -2.84 0.61
C SER A 46 3.37 -2.35 0.41
N MET A 47 3.88 -1.45 1.26
CA MET A 47 5.26 -0.97 1.19
C MET A 47 6.27 -2.07 1.53
N ILE A 48 5.98 -2.89 2.55
CA ILE A 48 6.80 -4.07 2.91
C ILE A 48 6.82 -5.07 1.76
N GLY A 49 5.67 -5.36 1.15
CA GLY A 49 5.57 -6.27 0.02
C GLY A 49 6.35 -5.77 -1.21
N LEU A 50 6.31 -4.46 -1.48
CA LEU A 50 7.10 -3.83 -2.55
C LEU A 50 8.60 -3.90 -2.30
N ILE A 51 9.06 -3.59 -1.10
CA ILE A 51 10.49 -3.63 -0.74
C ILE A 51 11.02 -5.06 -0.81
N LEU A 52 10.28 -6.03 -0.25
CA LEU A 52 10.66 -7.44 -0.32
C LEU A 52 10.73 -7.93 -1.77
N HIS A 53 9.78 -7.49 -2.60
CA HIS A 53 9.75 -7.84 -4.01
C HIS A 53 10.94 -7.27 -4.79
N VAL A 54 11.23 -5.97 -4.64
CA VAL A 54 12.38 -5.31 -5.29
C VAL A 54 13.70 -5.88 -4.77
N GLY A 55 13.76 -6.22 -3.48
CA GLY A 55 14.91 -6.89 -2.88
C GLY A 55 15.16 -8.27 -3.48
N ILE A 56 14.13 -9.12 -3.55
CA ILE A 56 14.24 -10.46 -4.15
C ILE A 56 14.56 -10.38 -5.65
N GLN A 57 13.97 -9.44 -6.40
CA GLN A 57 14.33 -9.23 -7.81
C GLN A 57 15.79 -8.82 -7.97
N ASN A 58 16.28 -7.88 -7.17
CA ASN A 58 17.68 -7.45 -7.25
C ASN A 58 18.67 -8.55 -6.90
N VAL A 59 18.34 -9.38 -5.90
CA VAL A 59 19.17 -10.53 -5.53
C VAL A 59 19.11 -11.60 -6.62
N SER A 60 17.92 -11.95 -7.10
CA SER A 60 17.74 -12.96 -8.15
C SER A 60 18.35 -12.57 -9.49
N ASN A 61 18.43 -11.28 -9.83
CA ASN A 61 19.05 -10.79 -11.07
C ASN A 61 20.56 -10.62 -10.95
N LYS A 62 21.13 -10.70 -9.73
CA LYS A 62 22.57 -10.70 -9.48
C LYS A 62 23.20 -12.11 -9.53
N GLU A 63 22.37 -13.15 -9.49
CA GLU A 63 22.82 -14.55 -9.54
C GLU A 63 22.70 -15.18 -10.95
N LEU A 64 22.46 -14.35 -11.98
CA LEU A 64 22.48 -14.68 -13.41
C LEU A 64 23.56 -13.87 -14.12
#